data_AF-A0A146JXJ9-F1
#
_entry.id   AF-A0A146JXJ9-F1
#
_cell.length_a   1.000
_cell.length_b   1.000
_cell.length_c   1.000
_cell.angle_alpha   90.00
_cell.angle_beta   90.00
_cell.angle_gamma   90.00
#
_symmetry.space_group_name_H-M   'P 1'
#
loop_
_entity.id
_entity.type
_entity.pdbx_description
1 polymer ?
#
loop_
_entity_poly.entity_id
_entity_poly.type
_entity_poly.pdbx_seq_one_letter_code
_entity_poly.pdbx_strand_id
1 'polypeptide(L)'
;TVARLCEQNSEVILLATDIDSTVTITSNKRDASTLHVQTLNQFDNHQKVAFEFKATIVGVTLDTTLALNDFKAQVNQHPMILINNTFLFNSTKTMKLTESIHVLIKYKDFSIKSVQEIKQIQLAMHNSFYFKISMVVESVQTFATSIKPYESSCDETVSTLFLSEIVWITGFGCKPIFQWTGFQLVENKTVKIIFGDFQITMNIQTISGDLRINALKPVDVLPVGTTKPMSMLIQIGNIISSSKQADCSIVWLQASINNIEVYNDSTYGQCVVQSIFTGSIQDGDVLTANVQADGYLILQKQISLTTQQIQRIQFDAPYLTVDSEFFDFKLSIGVIATIGVVGFSVVVVLIVFSSQAIQRAQVRRKKQRILKYRKPDMTRVLMKGE
;
A
#
# COMPACT_ATOMS: atom_id res chain seq x y z
N THR A 1 16.78 -10.50 -47.53
CA THR A 1 16.04 -10.23 -46.28
C THR A 1 16.51 -8.90 -45.73
N VAL A 2 15.62 -7.91 -45.60
CA VAL A 2 15.97 -6.59 -45.04
C VAL A 2 15.43 -6.56 -43.61
N ALA A 3 16.32 -6.45 -42.61
CA ALA A 3 15.92 -6.30 -41.22
C ALA A 3 15.91 -4.80 -40.86
N ARG A 4 14.76 -4.27 -40.43
CA ARG A 4 14.64 -2.91 -39.88
C ARG A 4 14.10 -2.98 -38.45
N LEU A 5 14.80 -2.35 -37.52
CA LEU A 5 14.34 -2.12 -36.14
C LEU A 5 13.27 -1.03 -36.17
N CYS A 6 12.07 -1.35 -35.69
CA CYS A 6 10.93 -0.44 -35.68
C CYS A 6 10.36 -0.29 -34.26
N GLU A 7 9.98 0.93 -33.88
CA GLU A 7 9.27 1.19 -32.64
C GLU A 7 7.76 0.90 -32.76
N GLN A 8 7.04 0.80 -31.62
CA GLN A 8 5.68 0.24 -31.49
C GLN A 8 4.59 0.82 -32.41
N ASN A 9 4.82 1.96 -33.07
CA ASN A 9 3.96 2.56 -34.09
C ASN A 9 4.85 3.12 -35.21
N SER A 10 5.30 2.28 -36.13
CA SER A 10 6.21 2.69 -37.21
C SER A 10 5.53 2.67 -38.56
N GLU A 11 5.68 3.75 -39.33
CA GLU A 11 5.46 3.72 -40.78
C GLU A 11 6.63 3.00 -41.43
N VAL A 12 6.33 2.02 -42.28
CA VAL A 12 7.33 1.35 -43.09
C VAL A 12 7.19 1.88 -44.51
N ILE A 13 8.25 2.53 -44.99
CA ILE A 13 8.34 3.03 -46.36
C ILE A 13 8.91 1.91 -47.23
N LEU A 14 8.13 1.49 -48.22
CA LEU A 14 8.55 0.52 -49.22
C LEU A 14 8.73 1.25 -50.56
N LEU A 15 9.89 1.06 -51.18
CA LEU A 15 10.16 1.52 -52.52
C LEU A 15 9.47 0.59 -53.53
N ALA A 16 9.04 1.14 -54.67
CA ALA A 16 8.33 0.39 -55.71
C ALA A 16 8.98 -0.96 -56.04
N THR A 17 8.16 -2.01 -56.09
CA THR A 17 8.56 -3.37 -56.47
C THR A 17 7.80 -3.79 -57.72
N ASP A 18 8.52 -4.26 -58.74
CA ASP A 18 7.96 -4.67 -60.05
C ASP A 18 7.20 -6.02 -60.00
N ILE A 19 7.15 -6.67 -58.84
CA ILE A 19 6.47 -7.94 -58.61
C ILE A 19 5.74 -7.94 -57.27
N ASP A 20 4.63 -8.68 -57.19
CA ASP A 20 3.97 -8.99 -55.93
C ASP A 20 4.97 -9.63 -54.96
N SER A 21 5.11 -9.02 -53.80
CA SER A 21 6.10 -9.39 -52.80
C SER A 21 5.44 -9.62 -51.46
N THR A 22 5.89 -10.66 -50.75
CA THR A 22 5.50 -10.89 -49.37
C THR A 22 6.63 -10.44 -48.45
N VAL A 23 6.37 -9.44 -47.62
CA VAL A 23 7.32 -8.92 -46.64
C VAL A 23 6.92 -9.38 -45.26
N THR A 24 7.71 -10.25 -44.64
CA THR A 24 7.54 -10.59 -43.23
C THR A 24 8.31 -9.59 -42.38
N ILE A 25 7.58 -8.81 -41.59
CA ILE A 25 8.15 -7.88 -40.62
C ILE A 25 8.12 -8.56 -39.26
N THR A 26 9.30 -8.86 -38.74
CA THR A 26 9.48 -9.42 -37.40
C THR A 26 9.87 -8.31 -36.44
N SER A 27 9.14 -8.19 -35.34
CA SER A 27 9.58 -7.38 -34.21
C SER A 27 10.41 -8.24 -33.28
N ASN A 28 11.55 -7.72 -32.82
CA ASN A 28 12.34 -8.35 -31.76
C ASN A 28 11.59 -8.45 -30.42
N LYS A 29 10.44 -7.79 -30.30
CA LYS A 29 9.66 -7.77 -29.06
C LYS A 29 8.23 -8.29 -29.20
N ARG A 30 7.63 -8.35 -30.40
CA ARG A 30 6.17 -8.52 -30.57
C ARG A 30 5.79 -8.99 -31.98
N ASP A 31 5.68 -10.30 -32.18
CA ASP A 31 5.06 -10.93 -33.34
C ASP A 31 5.72 -10.70 -34.73
N ALA A 32 5.39 -11.61 -35.64
CA ALA A 32 5.65 -11.47 -37.06
C ALA A 32 4.34 -11.08 -37.74
N SER A 33 4.35 -10.01 -38.53
CA SER A 33 3.24 -9.68 -39.42
C SER A 33 3.70 -9.85 -40.86
N THR A 34 2.86 -10.52 -41.66
CA THR A 34 3.11 -10.73 -43.08
C THR A 34 2.34 -9.68 -43.86
N LEU A 35 3.07 -8.79 -44.52
CA LEU A 35 2.49 -7.81 -45.42
C LEU A 35 2.54 -8.35 -46.84
N HIS A 36 1.39 -8.45 -47.49
CA HIS A 36 1.31 -8.69 -48.93
C HIS A 36 1.36 -7.35 -49.65
N VAL A 37 2.44 -7.14 -50.40
CA VAL A 37 2.67 -5.94 -51.20
C VAL A 37 2.32 -6.29 -52.64
N GLN A 38 1.21 -5.77 -53.13
CA GLN A 38 0.87 -5.86 -54.54
C GLN A 38 1.79 -4.94 -55.35
N THR A 39 2.05 -5.33 -56.60
CA THR A 39 2.83 -4.56 -57.58
C THR A 39 2.39 -3.09 -57.58
N LEU A 40 3.33 -2.15 -57.38
CA LEU A 40 3.04 -0.74 -57.12
C LEU A 40 3.30 0.14 -58.36
N ASN A 41 2.33 0.99 -58.71
CA ASN A 41 2.45 1.98 -59.79
C ASN A 41 3.00 3.34 -59.31
N GLN A 42 3.45 3.44 -58.06
CA GLN A 42 3.93 4.67 -57.42
C GLN A 42 5.31 4.41 -56.78
N PHE A 43 6.20 5.41 -56.86
CA PHE A 43 7.60 5.30 -56.42
C PHE A 43 7.74 5.08 -54.91
N ASP A 44 6.93 5.79 -54.11
CA ASP A 44 6.90 5.67 -52.64
C ASP A 44 5.51 5.24 -52.18
N ASN A 45 5.44 4.13 -51.43
CA ASN A 45 4.21 3.69 -50.78
C ASN A 45 4.42 3.53 -49.27
N HIS A 46 3.57 4.22 -48.49
CA HIS A 46 3.59 4.19 -47.04
C HIS A 46 2.56 3.18 -46.55
N GLN A 47 3.02 2.02 -46.12
CA GLN A 47 2.19 1.00 -45.51
C GLN A 47 2.30 1.11 -43.98
N LYS A 48 1.16 1.32 -43.32
CA LYS A 48 1.08 1.27 -41.86
C LYS A 48 0.90 -0.17 -41.42
N VAL A 49 1.86 -0.66 -40.65
CA VAL A 49 1.79 -2.00 -40.05
C VAL A 49 1.55 -1.83 -38.56
N ALA A 50 0.42 -2.37 -38.09
CA ALA A 50 0.08 -2.40 -36.68
C ALA A 50 0.30 -3.82 -36.14
N PHE A 51 0.99 -3.93 -35.01
CA PHE A 51 1.12 -5.19 -34.26
C PHE A 51 0.11 -5.19 -33.12
N GLU A 52 -0.58 -6.31 -32.92
CA GLU A 52 -1.45 -6.47 -31.76
C GLU A 52 -0.59 -6.46 -30.48
N PHE A 53 -1.07 -5.78 -29.44
CA PHE A 53 -0.37 -5.76 -28.16
C PHE A 53 -0.59 -7.09 -27.44
N LYS A 54 0.46 -7.89 -27.34
CA LYS A 54 0.49 -9.04 -26.43
C LYS A 54 1.09 -8.64 -25.10
N ALA A 55 0.33 -8.87 -24.04
CA ALA A 55 0.74 -8.52 -22.70
C ALA A 55 1.71 -9.57 -22.13
N THR A 56 2.76 -9.09 -21.46
CA THR A 56 3.57 -9.91 -20.56
C THR A 56 2.81 -10.09 -19.24
N ILE A 57 2.65 -11.34 -18.80
CA ILE A 57 2.07 -11.67 -17.51
C ILE A 57 3.19 -12.18 -16.61
N VAL A 58 3.26 -11.65 -15.38
CA VAL A 58 4.16 -12.14 -14.35
C VAL A 58 3.32 -12.66 -13.19
N GLY A 59 3.44 -13.95 -12.91
CA GLY A 59 2.85 -14.62 -11.77
C GLY A 59 3.87 -14.90 -10.69
N VAL A 60 3.53 -14.58 -9.46
CA VAL A 60 4.34 -14.82 -8.26
C VAL A 60 3.52 -15.63 -7.27
N THR A 61 3.99 -16.84 -6.99
CA THR A 61 3.40 -17.73 -5.97
C THR A 61 4.31 -17.76 -4.75
N LEU A 62 3.71 -17.67 -3.56
CA LEU A 62 4.43 -17.73 -2.29
C LEU A 62 4.19 -19.08 -1.62
N ASP A 63 5.26 -19.73 -1.20
CA ASP A 63 5.20 -20.87 -0.28
C ASP A 63 5.42 -20.39 1.14
N THR A 64 4.31 -20.31 1.87
CA THR A 64 4.27 -19.76 3.22
C THR A 64 3.06 -20.28 3.96
N THR A 65 3.15 -20.31 5.29
CA THR A 65 2.04 -20.61 6.19
C THR A 65 1.21 -19.39 6.55
N LEU A 66 1.62 -18.21 6.09
CA LEU A 66 1.00 -16.93 6.39
C LEU A 66 -0.14 -16.60 5.43
N ALA A 67 -1.04 -15.71 5.86
CA ALA A 67 -2.15 -15.29 5.02
C ALA A 67 -1.64 -14.49 3.81
N LEU A 68 -1.96 -14.95 2.60
CA LEU A 68 -1.49 -14.29 1.37
C LEU A 68 -2.00 -12.84 1.24
N ASN A 69 -3.18 -12.53 1.77
CA ASN A 69 -3.73 -11.17 1.77
C ASN A 69 -2.89 -10.17 2.59
N ASP A 70 -2.02 -10.65 3.48
CA ASP A 70 -1.11 -9.82 4.25
C ASP A 70 0.20 -9.49 3.50
N PHE A 71 0.37 -10.00 2.28
CA PHE A 71 1.49 -9.67 1.43
C PHE A 71 1.11 -8.65 0.36
N LYS A 72 2.05 -7.75 0.07
CA LYS A 72 2.03 -6.90 -1.13
C LYS A 72 3.19 -7.32 -2.01
N ALA A 73 2.92 -7.59 -3.29
CA ALA A 73 3.92 -7.88 -4.29
C ALA A 73 3.90 -6.81 -5.38
N GLN A 74 5.06 -6.51 -5.96
CA GLN A 74 5.19 -5.60 -7.10
C GLN A 74 6.25 -6.12 -8.07
N VAL A 75 6.07 -5.79 -9.34
CA VAL A 75 7.06 -5.96 -10.41
C VAL A 75 7.54 -4.57 -10.81
N ASN A 76 8.83 -4.31 -10.63
CA ASN A 76 9.42 -2.98 -10.66
C ASN A 76 8.62 -2.04 -9.72
N GLN A 77 8.02 -0.99 -10.26
CA GLN A 77 7.16 -0.03 -9.55
C GLN A 77 5.66 -0.38 -9.60
N HIS A 78 5.26 -1.44 -10.31
CA HIS A 78 3.87 -1.76 -10.55
C HIS A 78 3.33 -2.80 -9.55
N PRO A 79 2.25 -2.51 -8.82
CA PRO A 79 1.66 -3.46 -7.87
C PRO A 79 1.09 -4.68 -8.61
N MET A 80 1.21 -5.85 -7.97
CA MET A 80 0.58 -7.08 -8.40
C MET A 80 -0.75 -7.26 -7.66
N ILE A 81 -1.72 -7.94 -8.29
CA ILE A 81 -3.03 -8.24 -7.71
C ILE A 81 -3.07 -9.72 -7.33
N LEU A 82 -3.50 -10.05 -6.12
CA LEU A 82 -3.68 -11.43 -5.68
C LEU A 82 -4.95 -12.02 -6.29
N ILE A 83 -4.81 -13.05 -7.14
CA ILE A 83 -5.91 -13.77 -7.78
C ILE A 83 -5.61 -15.27 -7.67
N ASN A 84 -6.54 -16.06 -7.12
CA ASN A 84 -6.39 -17.51 -6.98
C ASN A 84 -5.04 -17.92 -6.37
N ASN A 85 -4.67 -17.31 -5.23
CA ASN A 85 -3.41 -17.54 -4.51
C ASN A 85 -2.12 -17.20 -5.29
N THR A 86 -2.21 -16.45 -6.39
CA THR A 86 -1.06 -15.96 -7.16
C THR A 86 -1.10 -14.45 -7.29
N PHE A 87 0.01 -13.78 -6.99
CA PHE A 87 0.16 -12.37 -7.30
C PHE A 87 0.41 -12.23 -8.80
N LEU A 88 -0.47 -11.52 -9.49
CA LEU A 88 -0.42 -11.34 -10.95
C LEU A 88 -0.16 -9.88 -11.30
N PHE A 89 0.80 -9.67 -12.19
CA PHE A 89 1.01 -8.44 -12.92
C PHE A 89 0.73 -8.69 -14.39
N ASN A 90 0.01 -7.76 -15.02
CA ASN A 90 -0.25 -7.79 -16.45
C ASN A 90 0.21 -6.46 -17.06
N SER A 91 1.17 -6.53 -17.97
CA SER A 91 1.69 -5.32 -18.63
C SER A 91 0.63 -4.69 -19.54
N THR A 92 0.68 -3.37 -19.70
CA THR A 92 -0.17 -2.62 -20.64
C THR A 92 0.64 -2.07 -21.80
N LYS A 93 -0.03 -1.62 -22.87
CA LYS A 93 0.64 -1.10 -24.08
C LYS A 93 1.59 0.07 -23.78
N THR A 94 1.29 0.87 -22.76
CA THR A 94 2.07 2.07 -22.39
C THR A 94 3.20 1.79 -21.40
N MET A 95 3.22 0.61 -20.75
CA MET A 95 4.27 0.26 -19.80
C MET A 95 5.57 -0.10 -20.54
N LYS A 96 6.68 0.43 -20.04
CA LYS A 96 8.02 0.02 -20.47
C LYS A 96 8.46 -1.11 -19.55
N LEU A 97 8.63 -2.30 -20.12
CA LEU A 97 9.13 -3.47 -19.42
C LEU A 97 10.35 -4.00 -20.17
N THR A 98 11.39 -4.33 -19.42
CA THR A 98 12.62 -4.96 -19.91
C THR A 98 12.61 -6.45 -19.62
N GLU A 99 13.53 -7.20 -20.23
CA GLU A 99 13.69 -8.64 -19.95
C GLU A 99 14.23 -8.91 -18.55
N SER A 100 14.79 -7.90 -17.88
CA SER A 100 15.15 -7.94 -16.47
C SER A 100 14.12 -7.15 -15.66
N ILE A 101 13.57 -7.77 -14.61
CA ILE A 101 12.60 -7.13 -13.71
C ILE A 101 13.00 -7.33 -12.24
N HIS A 102 12.59 -6.38 -11.40
CA HIS A 102 12.69 -6.48 -9.94
C HIS A 102 11.37 -7.00 -9.38
N VAL A 103 11.40 -8.14 -8.70
CA VAL A 103 10.26 -8.63 -7.91
C VAL A 103 10.48 -8.26 -6.46
N LEU A 104 9.54 -7.50 -5.90
CA LEU A 104 9.57 -7.07 -4.50
C LEU A 104 8.31 -7.57 -3.78
N ILE A 105 8.51 -8.32 -2.69
CA ILE A 105 7.46 -8.93 -1.89
C ILE A 105 7.63 -8.47 -0.45
N LYS A 106 6.59 -7.86 0.10
CA LYS A 106 6.57 -7.24 1.42
C LYS A 106 5.45 -7.86 2.25
N TYR A 107 5.74 -8.17 3.51
CA TYR A 107 4.71 -8.51 4.49
C TYR A 107 4.20 -7.24 5.16
N LYS A 108 2.91 -7.21 5.52
CA LYS A 108 2.16 -6.00 5.92
C LYS A 108 2.77 -5.14 7.01
N ASP A 109 3.58 -5.71 7.91
CA ASP A 109 4.18 -5.04 9.07
C ASP A 109 5.71 -5.13 9.12
N PHE A 110 6.35 -5.64 8.05
CA PHE A 110 7.79 -5.91 8.03
C PHE A 110 8.33 -6.80 9.15
N SER A 111 7.48 -7.54 9.85
CA SER A 111 7.90 -8.58 10.81
C SER A 111 8.69 -9.71 10.15
N ILE A 112 8.65 -9.77 8.81
CA ILE A 112 9.36 -10.75 7.99
C ILE A 112 10.21 -10.00 6.98
N LYS A 113 11.38 -10.58 6.68
CA LYS A 113 12.29 -10.08 5.65
C LYS A 113 11.58 -10.06 4.29
N SER A 114 11.58 -8.90 3.65
CA SER A 114 11.07 -8.72 2.30
C SER A 114 11.96 -9.46 1.30
N VAL A 115 11.35 -9.97 0.23
CA VAL A 115 12.08 -10.55 -0.89
C VAL A 115 12.30 -9.47 -1.93
N GLN A 116 13.54 -9.24 -2.33
CA GLN A 116 13.90 -8.36 -3.44
C GLN A 116 14.84 -9.11 -4.38
N GLU A 117 14.33 -9.49 -5.55
CA GLU A 117 15.00 -10.41 -6.46
C GLU A 117 14.93 -9.89 -7.90
N ILE A 118 16.04 -9.94 -8.62
CA ILE A 118 16.08 -9.62 -10.05
C ILE A 118 15.80 -10.92 -10.81
N LYS A 119 14.78 -10.91 -11.66
CA LYS A 119 14.40 -12.07 -12.50
C LYS A 119 14.48 -11.71 -13.98
N GLN A 120 14.90 -12.67 -14.78
CA GLN A 120 14.80 -12.60 -16.22
C GLN A 120 13.42 -13.10 -16.65
N ILE A 121 12.78 -12.39 -17.59
CA ILE A 121 11.48 -12.71 -18.15
C ILE A 121 11.53 -12.72 -19.66
N GLN A 122 10.62 -13.46 -20.26
CA GLN A 122 10.29 -13.34 -21.68
C GLN A 122 9.14 -12.36 -21.85
N LEU A 123 9.35 -11.35 -22.69
CA LEU A 123 8.30 -10.37 -23.02
C LEU A 123 7.17 -11.02 -23.83
N ALA A 124 5.95 -10.49 -23.71
CA ALA A 124 4.75 -11.00 -24.38
C ALA A 124 4.40 -12.47 -24.05
N MET A 125 4.85 -12.97 -22.90
CA MET A 125 4.60 -14.32 -22.42
C MET A 125 4.18 -14.33 -20.94
N HIS A 126 3.69 -15.48 -20.48
CA HIS A 126 3.46 -15.74 -19.07
C HIS A 126 4.75 -16.24 -18.42
N ASN A 127 5.21 -15.51 -17.42
CA ASN A 127 6.37 -15.83 -16.60
C ASN A 127 5.88 -16.16 -15.19
N SER A 128 6.33 -17.26 -14.62
CA SER A 128 5.91 -17.68 -13.27
C SER A 128 7.12 -17.86 -12.37
N PHE A 129 7.05 -17.24 -11.20
CA PHE A 129 8.08 -17.31 -10.18
C PHE A 129 7.50 -17.84 -8.88
N TYR A 130 8.33 -18.57 -8.16
CA TYR A 130 7.98 -19.16 -6.88
C TYR A 130 8.99 -18.70 -5.83
N PHE A 131 8.49 -18.21 -4.70
CA PHE A 131 9.31 -17.76 -3.58
C PHE A 131 8.87 -18.44 -2.30
N LYS A 132 9.85 -19.01 -1.59
CA LYS A 132 9.64 -19.56 -0.25
C LYS A 132 9.79 -18.47 0.79
N ILE A 133 8.75 -18.24 1.59
CA ILE A 133 8.76 -17.28 2.69
C ILE A 133 8.70 -18.05 4.00
N SER A 134 9.86 -18.23 4.63
CA SER A 134 9.96 -18.81 5.96
C SER A 134 9.63 -17.75 7.02
N MET A 135 8.83 -18.10 8.02
CA MET A 135 8.76 -17.32 9.25
C MET A 135 10.11 -17.43 9.95
N VAL A 136 10.96 -16.42 9.79
CA VAL A 136 12.16 -16.30 10.62
C VAL A 136 11.72 -15.54 11.87
N VAL A 137 11.88 -16.17 13.04
CA VAL A 137 11.46 -15.62 14.36
C VAL A 137 12.42 -14.52 14.84
N GLU A 138 13.46 -14.21 14.07
CA GLU A 138 14.39 -13.13 14.41
C GLU A 138 13.74 -11.77 14.17
N SER A 139 13.86 -10.88 15.15
CA SER A 139 13.39 -9.51 15.04
C SER A 139 14.10 -8.81 13.88
N VAL A 140 13.37 -8.59 12.78
CA VAL A 140 13.86 -7.84 11.63
C VAL A 140 13.81 -6.35 11.98
N GLN A 141 14.99 -5.71 12.01
CA GLN A 141 15.03 -4.26 12.10
C GLN A 141 14.75 -3.66 10.73
N THR A 142 13.98 -2.58 10.71
CA THR A 142 13.52 -1.94 9.48
C THR A 142 13.76 -0.45 9.52
N PHE A 143 14.26 0.09 8.41
CA PHE A 143 14.35 1.51 8.16
C PHE A 143 13.75 1.80 6.77
N ALA A 144 12.72 2.64 6.74
CA ALA A 144 12.09 3.11 5.52
C ALA A 144 12.26 4.63 5.45
N THR A 145 12.57 5.14 4.26
CA THR A 145 12.72 6.57 4.01
C THR A 145 12.30 6.87 2.56
N SER A 146 12.26 8.15 2.18
CA SER A 146 12.08 8.56 0.78
C SER A 146 13.33 9.20 0.22
N ILE A 147 13.71 8.80 -0.99
CA ILE A 147 14.80 9.45 -1.75
C ILE A 147 14.28 10.43 -2.80
N LYS A 148 12.95 10.44 -3.04
CA LYS A 148 12.27 11.34 -3.96
C LYS A 148 12.58 12.83 -3.77
N PRO A 149 12.79 13.34 -2.53
CA PRO A 149 13.23 14.71 -2.32
C PRO A 149 14.57 15.09 -2.96
N TYR A 150 15.44 14.09 -3.19
CA TYR A 150 16.78 14.28 -3.76
C TYR A 150 16.82 13.90 -5.25
N GLU A 151 16.16 12.80 -5.61
CA GLU A 151 16.08 12.29 -6.98
C GLU A 151 14.62 12.07 -7.36
N SER A 152 14.05 12.90 -8.23
CA SER A 152 12.62 12.82 -8.56
C SER A 152 12.25 11.60 -9.41
N SER A 153 13.19 11.08 -10.21
CA SER A 153 13.02 9.94 -11.12
C SER A 153 13.64 8.68 -10.53
N CYS A 154 13.22 8.31 -9.33
CA CYS A 154 13.83 7.26 -8.52
C CYS A 154 13.11 5.90 -8.56
N ASP A 155 12.13 5.71 -9.45
CA ASP A 155 11.27 4.51 -9.44
C ASP A 155 12.04 3.21 -9.70
N GLU A 156 13.15 3.29 -10.43
CA GLU A 156 14.03 2.16 -10.76
C GLU A 156 15.36 2.20 -10.00
N THR A 157 15.51 3.13 -9.04
CA THR A 157 16.77 3.33 -8.33
C THR A 157 16.97 2.26 -7.25
N VAL A 158 18.13 1.60 -7.28
CA VAL A 158 18.62 0.78 -6.16
C VAL A 158 19.37 1.68 -5.19
N SER A 159 19.01 1.60 -3.91
CA SER A 159 19.70 2.32 -2.83
C SER A 159 20.44 1.32 -1.95
N THR A 160 21.59 1.71 -1.40
CA THR A 160 22.36 0.89 -0.44
C THR A 160 22.54 1.66 0.86
N LEU A 161 22.02 1.10 1.95
CA LEU A 161 22.26 1.56 3.33
C LEU A 161 23.49 0.85 3.90
N PHE A 162 24.50 1.62 4.27
CA PHE A 162 25.68 1.18 5.01
C PHE A 162 25.47 1.44 6.50
N LEU A 163 25.28 0.36 7.26
CA LEU A 163 25.21 0.40 8.72
C LEU A 163 26.62 0.40 9.34
N SER A 164 27.58 -0.24 8.66
CA SER A 164 29.01 -0.23 8.95
C SER A 164 29.81 -0.50 7.67
N GLU A 165 31.13 -0.63 7.77
CA GLU A 165 31.99 -0.99 6.62
C GLU A 165 31.69 -2.40 6.07
N ILE A 166 31.17 -3.30 6.91
CA ILE A 166 30.92 -4.70 6.55
C ILE A 166 29.43 -5.07 6.49
N VAL A 167 28.55 -4.23 7.05
CA VAL A 167 27.10 -4.46 7.04
C VAL A 167 26.43 -3.42 6.16
N TRP A 168 25.92 -3.88 5.02
CA TRP A 168 25.14 -3.08 4.08
C TRP A 168 23.88 -3.83 3.64
N ILE A 169 22.83 -3.08 3.33
CA ILE A 169 21.55 -3.59 2.87
C ILE A 169 21.09 -2.77 1.68
N THR A 170 20.52 -3.42 0.67
CA THR A 170 19.91 -2.74 -0.47
C THR A 170 18.41 -2.57 -0.30
N GLY A 171 17.88 -1.50 -0.88
CA GLY A 171 16.47 -1.22 -1.07
C GLY A 171 16.21 -0.75 -2.50
N PHE A 172 14.95 -0.59 -2.89
CA PHE A 172 14.56 -0.27 -4.26
C PHE A 172 13.44 0.76 -4.33
N GLY A 173 13.51 1.62 -5.36
CA GLY A 173 12.52 2.63 -5.70
C GLY A 173 12.65 3.92 -4.89
N CYS A 174 11.69 4.82 -5.08
CA CYS A 174 11.64 6.14 -4.43
C CYS A 174 11.42 6.12 -2.91
N LYS A 175 10.95 4.99 -2.37
CA LYS A 175 10.72 4.76 -0.94
C LYS A 175 11.42 3.46 -0.53
N PRO A 176 12.77 3.43 -0.54
CA PRO A 176 13.49 2.21 -0.25
C PRO A 176 13.26 1.77 1.19
N ILE A 177 13.25 0.45 1.39
CA ILE A 177 13.06 -0.19 2.68
C ILE A 177 14.24 -1.09 2.93
N PHE A 178 14.95 -0.83 4.02
CA PHE A 178 16.14 -1.56 4.41
C PHE A 178 15.79 -2.44 5.61
N GLN A 179 16.03 -3.74 5.49
CA GLN A 179 15.75 -4.72 6.52
C GLN A 179 16.99 -5.55 6.84
N TRP A 180 17.31 -5.66 8.14
CA TRP A 180 18.49 -6.40 8.59
C TRP A 180 18.24 -7.18 9.88
N THR A 181 19.09 -8.18 10.12
CA THR A 181 19.18 -8.94 11.36
C THR A 181 20.64 -8.98 11.81
N GLY A 182 20.90 -9.29 13.08
CA GLY A 182 22.25 -9.48 13.60
C GLY A 182 23.12 -8.21 13.76
N PHE A 183 22.59 -7.02 13.49
CA PHE A 183 23.28 -5.74 13.71
C PHE A 183 22.46 -4.84 14.63
N GLN A 184 23.08 -4.31 15.69
CA GLN A 184 22.43 -3.37 16.61
C GLN A 184 22.87 -1.94 16.30
N LEU A 185 21.90 -1.03 16.24
CA LEU A 185 22.18 0.39 16.13
C LEU A 185 22.88 0.89 17.41
N VAL A 186 23.79 1.85 17.25
CA VAL A 186 24.53 2.46 18.37
C VAL A 186 24.33 3.96 18.32
N GLU A 187 23.90 4.55 19.44
CA GLU A 187 23.62 5.99 19.55
C GLU A 187 24.85 6.83 19.17
N ASN A 188 24.61 7.97 18.53
CA ASN A 188 25.62 8.92 18.04
C ASN A 188 26.57 8.37 16.96
N LYS A 189 26.34 7.16 16.43
CA LYS A 189 26.99 6.69 15.21
C LYS A 189 26.26 7.19 13.97
N THR A 190 26.94 7.15 12.83
CA THR A 190 26.38 7.56 11.55
C THR A 190 26.20 6.35 10.64
N VAL A 191 25.17 6.41 9.81
CA VAL A 191 24.93 5.49 8.69
C VAL A 191 24.89 6.28 7.40
N LYS A 192 25.09 5.61 6.26
CA LYS A 192 25.06 6.25 4.94
C LYS A 192 24.08 5.55 4.02
N ILE A 193 23.29 6.29 3.25
CA ILE A 193 22.58 5.75 2.09
C ILE A 193 23.28 6.28 0.84
N ILE A 194 23.55 5.40 -0.12
CA ILE A 194 24.05 5.74 -1.45
C ILE A 194 23.02 5.32 -2.49
N PHE A 195 22.69 6.21 -3.41
CA PHE A 195 21.81 5.95 -4.56
C PHE A 195 22.10 6.99 -5.65
N GLY A 196 22.12 6.56 -6.91
CA GLY A 196 22.52 7.44 -8.02
C GLY A 196 23.83 8.17 -7.73
N ASP A 197 23.80 9.50 -7.88
CA ASP A 197 24.93 10.39 -7.56
C ASP A 197 24.89 10.96 -6.13
N PHE A 198 23.93 10.51 -5.31
CA PHE A 198 23.71 11.03 -3.96
C PHE A 198 24.31 10.14 -2.87
N GLN A 199 24.82 10.79 -1.83
CA GLN A 199 25.17 10.15 -0.57
C GLN A 199 24.57 10.93 0.59
N ILE A 200 23.73 10.27 1.39
CA ILE A 200 23.09 10.85 2.57
C ILE A 200 23.70 10.21 3.82
N THR A 201 24.36 11.01 4.65
CA THR A 201 24.86 10.58 5.96
C THR A 201 23.85 10.98 7.03
N MET A 202 23.42 10.04 7.87
CA MET A 202 22.46 10.29 8.96
C MET A 202 23.04 9.84 10.28
N ASN A 203 22.59 10.44 11.39
CA ASN A 203 22.92 9.99 12.73
C ASN A 203 21.90 8.95 13.24
N ILE A 204 22.37 8.09 14.14
CA ILE A 204 21.54 7.23 14.96
C ILE A 204 21.28 7.96 16.27
N GLN A 205 20.00 8.12 16.63
CA GLN A 205 19.60 8.83 17.84
C GLN A 205 18.28 8.27 18.39
N THR A 206 18.00 8.59 19.65
CA THR A 206 16.72 8.24 20.26
C THR A 206 15.61 9.18 19.74
N ILE A 207 14.58 8.61 19.11
CA ILE A 207 13.39 9.32 18.61
C ILE A 207 12.16 8.66 19.23
N SER A 208 11.39 9.43 20.01
CA SER A 208 10.20 8.93 20.72
C SER A 208 10.48 7.72 21.61
N GLY A 209 11.66 7.66 22.23
CA GLY A 209 12.08 6.59 23.14
C GLY A 209 12.80 5.40 22.49
N ASP A 210 12.80 5.33 21.15
CA ASP A 210 13.46 4.25 20.41
C ASP A 210 14.72 4.72 19.70
N LEU A 211 15.76 3.88 19.69
CA LEU A 211 16.97 4.14 18.90
C LEU A 211 16.70 3.92 17.41
N ARG A 212 16.81 4.98 16.60
CA ARG A 212 16.47 4.97 15.18
C ARG A 212 17.51 5.69 14.33
N ILE A 213 17.59 5.32 13.05
CA ILE A 213 18.26 6.14 12.03
C ILE A 213 17.39 7.37 11.78
N ASN A 214 17.98 8.56 11.95
CA ASN A 214 17.28 9.83 11.80
C ASN A 214 17.35 10.35 10.36
N ALA A 215 16.29 10.12 9.60
CA ALA A 215 16.17 10.63 8.24
C ALA A 215 15.75 12.10 8.18
N LEU A 216 15.16 12.64 9.25
CA LEU A 216 14.65 14.02 9.29
C LEU A 216 15.77 15.06 9.21
N LYS A 217 16.97 14.71 9.67
CA LYS A 217 18.13 15.59 9.71
C LYS A 217 19.41 14.84 9.34
N PRO A 218 19.66 14.62 8.05
CA PRO A 218 20.96 14.13 7.62
C PRO A 218 22.09 15.06 8.10
N VAL A 219 23.18 14.45 8.54
CA VAL A 219 24.42 15.12 8.94
C VAL A 219 25.10 15.74 7.73
N ASP A 220 25.08 15.03 6.60
CA ASP A 220 25.71 15.46 5.35
C ASP A 220 24.94 14.92 4.14
N VAL A 221 24.95 15.67 3.05
CA VAL A 221 24.34 15.30 1.78
C VAL A 221 25.28 15.69 0.65
N LEU A 222 25.73 14.69 -0.11
CA LEU A 222 26.49 14.87 -1.34
C LEU A 222 25.58 14.66 -2.56
N PRO A 223 25.77 15.41 -3.66
CA PRO A 223 26.78 16.46 -3.84
C PRO A 223 26.54 17.70 -2.97
N VAL A 224 27.62 18.41 -2.63
CA VAL A 224 27.55 19.63 -1.80
C VAL A 224 26.68 20.68 -2.50
N GLY A 225 25.80 21.33 -1.75
CA GLY A 225 24.83 22.30 -2.28
C GLY A 225 23.48 21.70 -2.66
N THR A 226 23.30 20.38 -2.50
CA THR A 226 21.99 19.75 -2.62
C THR A 226 21.00 20.40 -1.65
N THR A 227 19.82 20.76 -2.15
CA THR A 227 18.76 21.35 -1.33
C THR A 227 18.31 20.32 -0.29
N LYS A 228 18.35 20.73 0.98
CA LYS A 228 17.98 19.86 2.08
C LYS A 228 16.46 19.82 2.22
N PRO A 229 15.85 18.64 2.38
CA PRO A 229 14.40 18.54 2.42
C PRO A 229 13.84 19.08 3.73
N MET A 230 12.58 19.48 3.68
CA MET A 230 11.75 19.69 4.85
C MET A 230 11.44 18.36 5.51
N SER A 231 11.16 18.36 6.82
CA SER A 231 10.93 17.13 7.56
C SER A 231 9.79 17.22 8.57
N MET A 232 9.16 16.07 8.81
CA MET A 232 8.04 15.91 9.74
C MET A 232 8.10 14.54 10.42
N LEU A 233 7.92 14.52 11.74
CA LEU A 233 7.81 13.30 12.53
C LEU A 233 6.33 13.06 12.86
N ILE A 234 5.74 12.00 12.33
CA ILE A 234 4.32 11.69 12.54
C ILE A 234 4.19 10.52 13.52
N GLN A 235 3.62 10.78 14.70
CA GLN A 235 3.42 9.79 15.77
C GLN A 235 2.06 9.09 15.60
N ILE A 236 2.01 8.17 14.66
CA ILE A 236 0.83 7.37 14.32
C ILE A 236 0.27 6.61 15.51
N GLY A 237 1.14 6.05 16.35
CA GLY A 237 0.73 5.34 17.57
C GLY A 237 -0.15 6.21 18.48
N ASN A 238 0.23 7.48 18.68
CA ASN A 238 -0.51 8.42 19.53
C ASN A 238 -1.83 8.85 18.87
N ILE A 239 -1.82 9.07 17.55
CA ILE A 239 -3.02 9.46 16.79
C ILE A 239 -4.09 8.36 16.89
N ILE A 240 -3.73 7.11 16.63
CA ILE A 240 -4.68 5.98 16.63
C ILE A 240 -5.13 5.64 18.06
N SER A 241 -4.20 5.60 19.02
CA SER A 241 -4.53 5.27 20.42
C SER A 241 -5.46 6.31 21.05
N SER A 242 -5.29 7.60 20.73
CA SER A 242 -6.21 8.67 21.18
C SER A 242 -7.65 8.48 20.69
N SER A 243 -7.81 7.82 19.54
CA SER A 243 -9.10 7.46 18.97
C SER A 243 -9.63 6.11 19.49
N LYS A 244 -8.95 5.48 20.45
CA LYS A 244 -9.27 4.16 21.04
C LYS A 244 -9.49 3.06 20.00
N GLN A 245 -8.86 3.18 18.84
CA GLN A 245 -9.04 2.24 17.75
C GLN A 245 -8.08 1.06 17.91
N ALA A 246 -6.77 1.31 18.02
CA ALA A 246 -5.76 0.28 18.19
C ALA A 246 -4.43 0.89 18.68
N ASP A 247 -3.54 0.04 19.20
CA ASP A 247 -2.15 0.41 19.46
C ASP A 247 -1.31 0.04 18.23
N CYS A 248 -0.76 1.07 17.57
CA CYS A 248 0.22 0.92 16.47
C CYS A 248 -0.17 -0.10 15.39
N SER A 249 -1.43 -0.04 14.94
CA SER A 249 -1.89 -0.86 13.82
C SER A 249 -1.26 -0.44 12.49
N ILE A 250 -1.33 -1.33 11.50
CA ILE A 250 -0.96 -1.02 10.12
C ILE A 250 -2.04 -0.10 9.57
N VAL A 251 -1.66 1.10 9.16
CA VAL A 251 -2.59 2.09 8.64
C VAL A 251 -2.11 2.65 7.32
N TRP A 252 -3.05 3.02 6.46
CA TRP A 252 -2.79 3.91 5.35
C TRP A 252 -2.78 5.35 5.88
N LEU A 253 -1.65 6.03 5.71
CA LEU A 253 -1.47 7.43 6.08
C LEU A 253 -1.33 8.26 4.80
N GLN A 254 -2.18 9.26 4.67
CA GLN A 254 -2.06 10.30 3.67
C GLN A 254 -1.93 11.65 4.40
N ALA A 255 -0.74 12.24 4.35
CA ALA A 255 -0.44 13.55 4.89
C ALA A 255 0.01 14.49 3.76
N SER A 256 -0.58 15.68 3.69
CA SER A 256 -0.23 16.71 2.70
C SER A 256 -0.31 18.11 3.28
N ILE A 257 0.53 19.02 2.81
CA ILE A 257 0.42 20.46 3.10
C ILE A 257 -0.04 21.12 1.81
N ASN A 258 -1.31 21.57 1.78
CA ASN A 258 -2.00 21.90 0.54
C ASN A 258 -1.83 20.77 -0.50
N ASN A 259 -1.14 21.05 -1.60
CA ASN A 259 -0.86 20.11 -2.71
C ASN A 259 0.50 19.38 -2.58
N ILE A 260 1.27 19.64 -1.52
CA ILE A 260 2.57 19.00 -1.29
C ILE A 260 2.34 17.67 -0.55
N GLU A 261 2.72 16.56 -1.17
CA GLU A 261 2.70 15.25 -0.53
C GLU A 261 3.80 15.17 0.53
N VAL A 262 3.40 15.04 1.80
CA VAL A 262 4.31 14.78 2.93
C VAL A 262 4.48 13.27 3.09
N TYR A 263 3.39 12.52 3.10
CA TYR A 263 3.43 11.07 3.16
C TYR A 263 2.17 10.48 2.54
N ASN A 264 2.30 9.38 1.81
CA ASN A 264 1.16 8.75 1.15
C ASN A 264 1.47 7.26 0.95
N ASP A 265 1.32 6.50 2.03
CA ASP A 265 1.60 5.07 2.03
C ASP A 265 0.99 4.34 3.23
N SER A 266 1.12 3.03 3.23
CA SER A 266 1.00 2.20 4.41
C SER A 266 2.14 2.51 5.39
N THR A 267 1.84 2.63 6.68
CA THR A 267 2.85 2.77 7.73
C THR A 267 3.62 1.47 8.00
N TYR A 268 3.11 0.35 7.48
CA TYR A 268 3.67 -0.98 7.64
C TYR A 268 3.98 -1.32 9.10
N GLY A 269 3.04 -0.99 10.01
CA GLY A 269 3.19 -1.26 11.44
C GLY A 269 4.15 -0.33 12.17
N GLN A 270 4.67 0.73 11.52
CA GLN A 270 5.50 1.73 12.20
C GLN A 270 4.63 2.71 13.00
N CYS A 271 4.89 2.83 14.31
CA CYS A 271 4.17 3.76 15.19
C CYS A 271 4.63 5.21 15.01
N VAL A 272 5.81 5.39 14.41
CA VAL A 272 6.45 6.68 14.19
C VAL A 272 6.98 6.69 12.76
N VAL A 273 6.45 7.60 11.95
CA VAL A 273 6.83 7.79 10.56
C VAL A 273 7.71 9.01 10.45
N GLN A 274 8.89 8.82 9.88
CA GLN A 274 9.82 9.88 9.54
C GLN A 274 9.59 10.27 8.07
N SER A 275 9.04 11.47 7.82
CA SER A 275 8.80 11.97 6.47
C SER A 275 9.76 13.11 6.14
N ILE A 276 10.28 13.08 4.91
CA ILE A 276 11.02 14.16 4.28
C ILE A 276 10.40 14.49 2.92
N PHE A 277 10.31 15.78 2.60
CA PHE A 277 9.63 16.26 1.39
C PHE A 277 10.23 17.59 0.90
N THR A 278 9.88 17.97 -0.33
CA THR A 278 10.24 19.26 -0.93
C THR A 278 9.00 20.06 -1.26
N GLY A 279 9.13 21.39 -1.27
CA GLY A 279 8.05 22.30 -1.61
C GLY A 279 8.26 23.67 -0.99
N SER A 280 7.32 24.58 -1.23
CA SER A 280 7.26 25.87 -0.56
C SER A 280 6.03 25.87 0.36
N ILE A 281 6.25 26.23 1.62
CA ILE A 281 5.20 26.34 2.63
C ILE A 281 5.20 27.75 3.20
N GLN A 282 4.02 28.29 3.47
CA GLN A 282 3.80 29.64 3.97
C GLN A 282 2.75 29.65 5.08
N ASP A 283 2.74 30.74 5.86
CA ASP A 283 1.79 30.92 6.96
C ASP A 283 0.34 30.80 6.46
N GLY A 284 -0.46 30.00 7.16
CA GLY A 284 -1.84 29.69 6.78
C GLY A 284 -2.02 28.45 5.90
N ASP A 285 -0.95 27.86 5.34
CA ASP A 285 -1.04 26.61 4.59
C ASP A 285 -1.62 25.48 5.43
N VAL A 286 -2.41 24.59 4.82
CA VAL A 286 -3.19 23.59 5.56
C VAL A 286 -2.50 22.23 5.50
N LEU A 287 -2.05 21.73 6.65
CA LEU A 287 -1.67 20.35 6.83
C LEU A 287 -2.93 19.49 6.98
N THR A 288 -3.16 18.60 6.03
CA THR A 288 -4.20 17.56 6.08
C THR A 288 -3.55 16.22 6.43
N ALA A 289 -4.14 15.47 7.35
CA ALA A 289 -3.77 14.09 7.62
C ALA A 289 -5.02 13.21 7.63
N ASN A 290 -4.98 12.16 6.80
CA ASN A 290 -5.96 11.09 6.75
C ASN A 290 -5.28 9.79 7.20
N VAL A 291 -5.84 9.15 8.21
CA VAL A 291 -5.36 7.87 8.75
C VAL A 291 -6.48 6.85 8.63
N GLN A 292 -6.21 5.74 7.95
CA GLN A 292 -7.18 4.68 7.73
C GLN A 292 -6.58 3.33 8.13
N ALA A 293 -7.21 2.63 9.06
CA ALA A 293 -6.87 1.28 9.45
C ALA A 293 -8.01 0.33 9.04
N ASP A 294 -7.68 -0.89 8.60
CA ASP A 294 -8.69 -1.88 8.23
C ASP A 294 -9.59 -2.23 9.41
N GLY A 295 -10.90 -2.17 9.21
CA GLY A 295 -11.90 -2.40 10.25
C GLY A 295 -12.17 -1.20 11.17
N TYR A 296 -11.55 -0.04 10.92
CA TYR A 296 -11.72 1.17 11.73
C TYR A 296 -12.24 2.37 10.93
N LEU A 297 -12.69 3.40 11.65
CA LEU A 297 -13.13 4.65 11.05
C LEU A 297 -11.94 5.47 10.55
N ILE A 298 -12.08 6.06 9.36
CA ILE A 298 -11.09 6.99 8.80
C ILE A 298 -11.00 8.23 9.71
N LEU A 299 -9.78 8.55 10.14
CA LEU A 299 -9.46 9.74 10.91
C LEU A 299 -8.94 10.81 9.95
N GLN A 300 -9.70 11.89 9.76
CA GLN A 300 -9.30 13.01 8.91
C GLN A 300 -9.22 14.29 9.74
N LYS A 301 -8.11 15.01 9.63
CA LYS A 301 -7.90 16.32 10.28
C LYS A 301 -7.17 17.29 9.36
N GLN A 302 -7.42 18.56 9.62
CA GLN A 302 -6.81 19.69 8.93
C GLN A 302 -6.38 20.74 9.95
N ILE A 303 -5.18 21.29 9.79
CA ILE A 303 -4.65 22.36 10.63
C ILE A 303 -3.94 23.38 9.74
N SER A 304 -4.28 24.66 9.90
CA SER A 304 -3.51 25.76 9.33
C SER A 304 -2.19 25.92 10.08
N LEU A 305 -1.10 25.91 9.33
CA LEU A 305 0.25 26.02 9.85
C LEU A 305 0.56 27.48 10.19
N THR A 306 1.14 27.66 11.37
CA THR A 306 1.69 28.94 11.83
C THR A 306 3.15 29.08 11.42
N THR A 307 3.64 30.31 11.36
CA THR A 307 5.05 30.63 11.12
C THR A 307 6.00 29.86 12.05
N GLN A 308 5.65 29.68 13.33
CA GLN A 308 6.45 28.90 14.28
C GLN A 308 6.50 27.40 13.93
N GLN A 309 5.40 26.83 13.45
CA GLN A 309 5.36 25.43 13.00
C GLN A 309 6.14 25.25 11.70
N ILE A 310 6.04 26.20 10.77
CA ILE A 310 6.80 26.20 9.52
C ILE A 310 8.30 26.24 9.79
N GLN A 311 8.75 27.08 10.72
CA GLN A 311 10.15 27.11 11.12
C GLN A 311 10.62 25.73 11.60
N ARG A 312 9.80 24.98 12.34
CA ARG A 312 10.12 23.61 12.79
C ARG A 312 10.17 22.56 11.68
N ILE A 313 9.51 22.80 10.55
CA ILE A 313 9.54 21.90 9.38
C ILE A 313 10.84 22.09 8.58
N GLN A 314 11.47 23.25 8.69
CA GLN A 314 12.72 23.56 7.98
C GLN A 314 13.88 22.73 8.52
N PHE A 315 14.82 22.41 7.63
CA PHE A 315 15.93 21.49 7.90
C PHE A 315 16.74 21.83 9.18
N ASP A 316 17.03 23.11 9.43
CA ASP A 316 17.87 23.54 10.56
C ASP A 316 17.14 23.59 11.92
N ALA A 317 15.83 23.34 11.95
CA ALA A 317 15.01 23.45 13.15
C ALA A 317 14.65 22.10 13.76
N PRO A 318 14.28 21.99 15.06
CA PRO A 318 13.71 20.76 15.60
C PRO A 318 12.46 20.39 14.81
N TYR A 319 12.47 19.22 14.15
CA TYR A 319 11.42 18.76 13.23
C TYR A 319 10.02 18.93 13.85
N LEU A 320 9.02 19.18 13.00
CA LEU A 320 7.64 19.25 13.49
C LEU A 320 7.16 17.85 13.88
N THR A 321 6.86 17.67 15.17
CA THR A 321 6.15 16.49 15.67
C THR A 321 4.65 16.69 15.46
N VAL A 322 4.04 15.72 14.80
CA VAL A 322 2.61 15.63 14.55
C VAL A 322 2.06 14.42 15.28
N ASP A 323 1.23 14.68 16.29
CA ASP A 323 0.65 13.67 17.16
C ASP A 323 -0.84 13.94 17.42
N SER A 324 -1.42 13.25 18.41
CA SER A 324 -2.82 13.42 18.78
C SER A 324 -3.14 14.78 19.39
N GLU A 325 -2.19 15.38 20.11
CA GLU A 325 -2.35 16.71 20.72
C GLU A 325 -2.31 17.79 19.65
N PHE A 326 -1.39 17.67 18.69
CA PHE A 326 -1.31 18.55 17.54
C PHE A 326 -2.65 18.66 16.82
N PHE A 327 -3.29 17.52 16.55
CA PHE A 327 -4.56 17.44 15.81
C PHE A 327 -5.85 17.60 16.64
N ASP A 328 -5.73 17.72 17.96
CA ASP A 328 -6.84 17.63 18.91
C ASP A 328 -7.83 16.52 18.52
N PHE A 329 -7.34 15.30 18.35
CA PHE A 329 -8.17 14.11 18.06
C PHE A 329 -9.00 13.70 19.30
N LYS A 330 -9.80 14.61 19.85
CA LYS A 330 -10.82 14.27 20.83
C LYS A 330 -12.01 13.68 20.10
N LEU A 331 -12.27 12.39 20.32
CA LEU A 331 -13.54 11.77 19.96
C LEU A 331 -14.67 12.61 20.55
N SER A 332 -15.51 13.19 19.69
CA SER A 332 -16.72 13.86 20.15
C SER A 332 -17.55 12.86 20.93
N ILE A 333 -17.81 13.18 22.21
CA ILE A 333 -18.61 12.37 23.15
C ILE A 333 -19.97 11.97 22.54
N GLY A 334 -20.47 12.75 21.56
CA GLY A 334 -21.70 12.47 20.83
C GLY A 334 -21.71 11.16 20.03
N VAL A 335 -20.57 10.66 19.53
CA VAL A 335 -20.51 9.40 18.74
C VAL A 335 -20.56 8.16 19.64
N ILE A 336 -20.02 8.25 20.85
CA ILE A 336 -20.07 7.17 21.84
C ILE A 336 -21.50 7.02 22.40
N ALA A 337 -22.23 8.14 22.53
CA ALA A 337 -23.62 8.14 22.98
C ALA A 337 -24.56 7.42 21.99
N THR A 338 -24.41 7.62 20.68
CA THR A 338 -25.28 6.97 19.68
C THR A 338 -25.08 5.46 19.61
N ILE A 339 -23.84 4.96 19.67
CA ILE A 339 -23.57 3.51 19.68
C ILE A 339 -24.06 2.87 20.99
N GLY A 340 -23.87 3.55 22.13
CA GLY A 340 -24.37 3.08 23.42
C GLY A 340 -25.90 2.99 23.49
N VAL A 341 -26.62 3.95 22.91
CA VAL A 341 -28.09 3.97 22.91
C VAL A 341 -28.68 2.92 21.96
N VAL A 342 -28.09 2.69 20.79
CA VAL A 342 -28.55 1.64 19.86
C VAL A 342 -28.25 0.24 20.42
N GLY A 343 -27.07 0.02 21.01
CA GLY A 343 -26.73 -1.24 21.67
C GLY A 343 -27.64 -1.55 22.88
N PHE A 344 -27.89 -0.55 23.73
CA PHE A 344 -28.75 -0.73 24.91
C PHE A 344 -30.23 -0.94 24.52
N SER A 345 -30.73 -0.23 23.51
CA SER A 345 -32.13 -0.40 23.05
C SER A 345 -32.38 -1.77 22.42
N VAL A 346 -31.43 -2.33 21.65
CA VAL A 346 -31.56 -3.68 21.10
C VAL A 346 -31.57 -4.75 22.19
N VAL A 347 -30.72 -4.62 23.22
CA VAL A 347 -30.68 -5.55 24.36
C VAL A 347 -31.98 -5.47 25.19
N VAL A 348 -32.49 -4.25 25.45
CA VAL A 348 -33.77 -4.06 26.16
C VAL A 348 -34.93 -4.66 25.37
N VAL A 349 -34.98 -4.47 24.04
CA VAL A 349 -36.01 -5.06 23.18
C VAL A 349 -35.95 -6.59 23.21
N LEU A 350 -34.75 -7.20 23.16
CA LEU A 350 -34.58 -8.65 23.27
C LEU A 350 -35.02 -9.19 24.64
N ILE A 351 -34.75 -8.48 25.73
CA ILE A 351 -35.20 -8.84 27.08
C ILE A 351 -36.74 -8.71 27.22
N VAL A 352 -37.34 -7.67 26.65
CA VAL A 352 -38.80 -7.48 26.65
C VAL A 352 -39.50 -8.55 25.80
N PHE A 353 -38.96 -8.89 24.62
CA PHE A 353 -39.52 -9.95 23.78
C PHE A 353 -39.41 -11.34 24.41
N SER A 354 -38.24 -11.66 25.00
CA SER A 354 -38.04 -12.95 25.68
C SER A 354 -38.92 -13.08 26.93
N SER A 355 -39.07 -12.02 27.73
CA SER A 355 -39.99 -12.03 28.89
C SER A 355 -41.46 -12.17 28.49
N GLN A 356 -41.91 -11.50 27.42
CA GLN A 356 -43.27 -11.68 26.89
C GLN A 356 -43.52 -13.09 26.33
N ALA A 357 -42.52 -13.69 25.67
CA ALA A 357 -42.60 -15.07 25.19
C ALA A 357 -42.75 -16.07 26.35
N ILE A 358 -41.98 -15.88 27.44
CA ILE A 358 -42.05 -16.70 28.65
C ILE A 358 -43.42 -16.56 29.33
N GLN A 359 -43.95 -15.34 29.47
CA GLN A 359 -45.29 -15.12 30.04
C GLN A 359 -46.39 -15.80 29.21
N ARG A 360 -46.35 -15.66 27.88
CA ARG A 360 -47.31 -16.33 26.99
C ARG A 360 -47.23 -17.86 27.09
N ALA A 361 -46.03 -18.42 27.22
CA ALA A 361 -45.83 -19.85 27.45
C ALA A 361 -46.41 -20.32 28.79
N GLN A 362 -46.23 -19.55 29.87
CA GLN A 362 -46.81 -19.87 31.18
C GLN A 362 -48.34 -19.79 31.19
N VAL A 363 -48.94 -18.79 30.53
CA VAL A 363 -50.41 -18.67 30.40
C VAL A 363 -50.98 -19.83 29.60
N ARG A 364 -50.33 -20.26 28.50
CA ARG A 364 -50.74 -21.45 27.74
C ARG A 364 -50.69 -22.72 28.58
N ARG A 365 -49.62 -22.92 29.37
CA ARG A 365 -49.51 -24.06 30.30
C ARG A 365 -50.60 -24.06 31.38
N LYS A 366 -50.97 -22.89 31.92
CA LYS A 366 -52.10 -22.77 32.87
C LYS A 366 -53.45 -23.10 32.22
N LYS A 367 -53.74 -22.58 31.02
CA LYS A 367 -54.99 -22.89 30.30
C LYS A 367 -55.13 -24.38 29.94
N GLN A 368 -54.04 -25.02 29.52
CA GLN A 368 -54.05 -26.47 29.24
C GLN A 368 -54.30 -27.31 30.49
N ARG A 369 -53.78 -26.91 31.67
CA ARG A 369 -54.10 -27.59 32.94
C ARG A 369 -55.58 -27.44 33.29
N ILE A 370 -56.17 -26.26 33.14
CA ILE A 370 -57.59 -26.03 33.46
C ILE A 370 -58.52 -26.85 32.56
N LEU A 371 -58.22 -26.97 31.26
CA LEU A 371 -59.02 -27.76 30.32
C LEU A 371 -58.98 -29.27 30.63
N LYS A 372 -57.90 -29.78 31.23
CA LYS A 372 -57.77 -31.21 31.57
C LYS A 372 -58.64 -31.64 32.76
N TYR A 373 -59.14 -30.70 33.57
CA TYR A 373 -59.95 -30.99 34.76
C TYR A 373 -61.45 -30.69 34.59
N ARG A 374 -61.89 -30.20 33.44
CA ARG A 374 -63.32 -29.94 33.18
C ARG A 374 -63.99 -31.25 32.72
N LYS A 375 -64.53 -32.03 33.66
CA LYS A 375 -65.39 -33.17 33.33
C LYS A 375 -66.62 -32.68 32.55
N PRO A 376 -67.01 -33.35 31.46
CA PRO A 376 -68.22 -32.99 30.71
C PRO A 376 -69.44 -33.29 31.56
N ASP A 377 -70.23 -32.25 31.84
CA ASP A 377 -71.53 -32.39 32.47
C ASP A 377 -72.55 -32.77 31.39
N MET A 378 -73.04 -34.02 31.43
CA MET A 378 -74.02 -34.51 30.45
C MET A 378 -75.42 -34.06 30.87
N THR A 379 -75.89 -32.97 30.26
CA THR A 379 -77.26 -32.51 30.42
C THR A 379 -78.20 -33.41 29.60
N ARG A 380 -79.01 -34.22 30.29
CA ARG A 380 -80.11 -35.00 29.68
C ARG A 380 -81.19 -34.06 29.16
N VAL A 381 -81.46 -34.12 27.87
CA VAL A 381 -82.63 -33.49 27.24
C VAL A 381 -83.79 -34.48 27.27
N LEU A 382 -84.85 -34.14 28.02
CA LEU A 382 -86.15 -34.83 27.97
C LEU A 382 -87.00 -34.14 26.91
N MET A 383 -87.27 -34.83 25.80
CA MET A 383 -88.31 -34.43 24.84
C MET A 383 -89.67 -34.89 25.35
N LYS A 384 -90.62 -33.95 25.35
CA LYS A 384 -92.03 -34.16 25.66
C LYS A 384 -92.75 -34.45 24.34
N GLY A 385 -93.40 -35.61 24.22
CA GLY A 385 -94.28 -35.97 23.10
C GLY A 385 -95.74 -36.00 23.58
N GLU A 386 -96.63 -35.49 22.74
CA GLU A 386 -98.09 -35.41 22.90
C GLU A 386 -98.78 -36.77 23.01
#